data_AF-A0AA38RDN6-F1
#
_entry.id   AF-A0AA38RDN6-F1
#
_cell.length_a   1.000
_cell.length_b   1.000
_cell.length_c   1.000
_cell.angle_alpha   90.00
_cell.angle_beta   90.00
_cell.angle_gamma   90.00
#
_symmetry.space_group_name_H-M   'P 1'
#
loop_
_entity.id
_entity.type
_entity.pdbx_description
1 polymer ?
#
loop_
_entity_poly.entity_id
_entity_poly.type
_entity_poly.pdbx_seq_one_letter_code
_entity_poly.pdbx_strand_id
1 'polypeptide(L)'
;MSRKPRERTMPLIPEPFDILTVSKQSLYRGSEPIANKWRVFCPNLNVPQYTGSLSEEKKLDLNERADKLFKRAMNNHVSNSSEFRWEVCAWHDVFGLILDDEGLRMDKRHYEFVEKDKKGRRTVRTRIPDATLGLKTYDDYELKRGHVYEAKDRKEDSSSRQPDERLSKVLLRTMMDAPDRGLIVDGMWGKTDIIFPFAVYEAKRQFKDYQAAENQIYHACKTYLAMLDDLARDPNNVAEYQTEESSQYQLFAFTSCGPYWEVYIAWNFLDSCTVESIWVGDVKEFDCACALVCIVDQIHEYVINHHRPFVMKHLEAWLRRRRKSPNPPGSLTHLADAEASKNTSYTNDYLTSDDSGSFQSVFRPFSEEPEWLRLKEKTKLSRKRKARETRVHNRKLGYHTQTGSSDKVKRGFGDVAEKEAVIKRVLQ
;
A
#
# COMPACT_ATOMS: atom_id res chain seq x y z
N MET A 1 29.32 -8.06 14.93
CA MET A 1 28.65 -7.48 16.13
C MET A 1 27.16 -7.59 15.89
N SER A 2 26.46 -8.44 16.65
CA SER A 2 24.99 -8.56 16.56
C SER A 2 24.38 -7.28 17.16
N ARG A 3 23.74 -6.45 16.34
CA ARG A 3 22.96 -5.32 16.83
C ARG A 3 21.76 -5.85 17.60
N LYS A 4 21.32 -5.11 18.62
CA LYS A 4 20.13 -5.48 19.38
C LYS A 4 18.94 -5.51 18.41
N PRO A 5 18.16 -6.61 18.40
CA PRO A 5 16.92 -6.69 17.64
C PRO A 5 16.02 -5.51 17.95
N ARG A 6 15.26 -5.06 16.96
CA ARG A 6 14.32 -3.96 17.14
C ARG A 6 13.31 -4.29 18.23
N GLU A 7 13.20 -3.40 19.22
CA GLU A 7 12.20 -3.55 20.28
C GLU A 7 10.81 -3.28 19.72
N ARG A 8 9.87 -4.20 19.99
CA ARG A 8 8.47 -4.00 19.61
C ARG A 8 7.91 -2.85 20.43
N THR A 9 7.45 -1.82 19.75
CA THR A 9 6.89 -0.68 20.44
C THR A 9 5.37 -0.74 20.42
N MET A 10 4.76 -0.78 21.61
CA MET A 10 3.34 -0.46 21.79
C MET A 10 3.12 0.97 21.33
N PRO A 11 2.12 1.31 20.50
CA PRO A 11 1.01 0.49 19.99
C PRO A 11 1.34 -0.50 18.85
N LEU A 12 0.48 -1.51 18.60
CA LEU A 12 0.52 -2.44 17.44
C LEU A 12 0.32 -1.75 16.08
N ILE A 13 1.14 -0.75 15.80
CA ILE A 13 1.22 0.04 14.58
C ILE A 13 2.69 0.00 14.21
N PRO A 14 3.03 -0.25 12.95
CA PRO A 14 4.44 -0.33 12.54
C PRO A 14 5.17 0.97 12.86
N GLU A 15 6.26 0.86 13.59
CA GLU A 15 7.30 1.87 13.63
C GLU A 15 8.13 1.71 12.34
N PRO A 16 8.37 2.74 11.53
CA PRO A 16 9.28 2.61 10.39
C PRO A 16 10.70 2.33 10.87
N PHE A 17 11.54 1.66 10.07
CA PHE A 17 12.98 1.59 10.36
C PHE A 17 13.54 3.00 10.63
N ASP A 18 14.51 3.17 11.53
CA ASP A 18 15.07 4.51 11.76
C ASP A 18 16.00 4.92 10.60
N ILE A 19 16.85 3.99 10.18
CA ILE A 19 17.89 4.19 9.18
C ILE A 19 17.38 3.80 7.79
N LEU A 20 17.62 4.68 6.83
CA LEU A 20 17.39 4.45 5.41
C LEU A 20 18.73 4.55 4.67
N THR A 21 19.06 3.51 3.91
CA THR A 21 20.18 3.51 2.98
C THR A 21 19.62 3.50 1.57
N VAL A 22 19.96 4.49 0.76
CA VAL A 22 19.49 4.56 -0.64
C VAL A 22 20.67 4.30 -1.57
N SER A 23 20.55 3.26 -2.39
CA SER A 23 21.46 2.99 -3.51
C SER A 23 20.78 3.42 -4.81
N LYS A 24 21.32 4.46 -5.44
CA LYS A 24 20.96 4.83 -6.82
C LYS A 24 22.03 4.35 -7.78
N GLN A 25 22.63 3.17 -7.53
CA GLN A 25 23.77 2.70 -8.32
C GLN A 25 23.44 2.84 -9.80
N SER A 26 24.24 3.69 -10.44
CA SER A 26 23.98 4.26 -11.75
C SER A 26 23.78 3.13 -12.75
N LEU A 27 22.59 3.07 -13.34
CA LEU A 27 22.16 2.20 -14.45
C LEU A 27 23.13 2.18 -15.65
N TYR A 28 24.15 3.05 -15.64
CA TYR A 28 25.11 3.27 -16.70
C TYR A 28 26.40 2.42 -16.62
N ARG A 29 26.57 1.56 -15.59
CA ARG A 29 27.86 0.87 -15.37
C ARG A 29 27.86 -0.65 -15.42
N GLY A 30 26.83 -1.28 -15.98
CA GLY A 30 26.81 -2.75 -16.16
C GLY A 30 27.10 -3.55 -14.88
N SER A 31 26.98 -2.90 -13.73
CA SER A 31 27.25 -3.48 -12.42
C SER A 31 26.01 -4.18 -11.95
N GLU A 32 26.17 -5.45 -11.56
CA GLU A 32 25.10 -6.23 -10.97
C GLU A 32 24.49 -5.52 -9.75
N PRO A 33 23.15 -5.48 -9.61
CA PRO A 33 22.46 -4.88 -8.47
C PRO A 33 23.03 -5.38 -7.14
N ILE A 34 23.15 -4.49 -6.15
CA ILE A 34 23.63 -4.84 -4.81
C ILE A 34 22.70 -5.89 -4.18
N ALA A 35 21.39 -5.79 -4.43
CA ALA A 35 20.37 -6.75 -4.03
C ALA A 35 20.76 -8.21 -4.32
N ASN A 36 21.31 -8.51 -5.51
CA ASN A 36 21.73 -9.86 -5.89
C ASN A 36 22.81 -10.41 -4.96
N LYS A 37 23.77 -9.57 -4.57
CA LYS A 37 24.86 -9.95 -3.67
C LYS A 37 24.37 -10.30 -2.27
N TRP A 38 23.19 -9.79 -1.89
CA TRP A 38 22.52 -10.06 -0.62
C TRP A 38 21.42 -11.12 -0.71
N ARG A 39 21.36 -11.88 -1.82
CA ARG A 39 20.34 -12.93 -2.05
C ARG A 39 18.90 -12.40 -2.00
N VAL A 40 18.72 -11.11 -2.26
CA VAL A 40 17.40 -10.51 -2.46
C VAL A 40 16.99 -10.83 -3.89
N PHE A 41 15.74 -11.24 -4.10
CA PHE A 41 15.25 -11.50 -5.44
C PHE A 41 15.27 -10.20 -6.24
N CYS A 42 15.94 -10.21 -7.39
CA CYS A 42 15.91 -9.14 -8.37
C CYS A 42 15.39 -9.69 -9.70
N PRO A 43 14.42 -9.02 -10.35
CA PRO A 43 14.00 -9.38 -11.70
C PRO A 43 15.18 -9.41 -12.65
N ASN A 44 15.15 -10.33 -13.62
CA ASN A 44 16.06 -10.33 -14.74
C ASN A 44 15.79 -9.10 -15.62
N LEU A 45 16.72 -8.15 -15.58
CA LEU A 45 16.66 -6.90 -16.35
C LEU A 45 17.10 -7.09 -17.81
N ASN A 46 17.64 -8.26 -18.17
CA ASN A 46 17.92 -8.62 -19.55
C ASN A 46 16.63 -9.15 -20.21
N VAL A 47 15.87 -8.24 -20.80
CA VAL A 47 14.57 -8.53 -21.44
C VAL A 47 14.67 -9.63 -22.51
N PRO A 48 15.63 -9.61 -23.45
CA PRO A 48 15.80 -10.71 -24.40
C PRO A 48 16.01 -12.08 -23.73
N GLN A 49 16.77 -12.13 -22.64
CA GLN A 49 17.00 -13.38 -21.92
C GLN A 49 15.73 -13.88 -21.22
N TYR A 50 15.00 -13.00 -20.53
CA TYR A 50 13.74 -13.37 -19.87
C TYR A 50 12.70 -13.81 -20.90
N THR A 51 12.45 -12.99 -21.92
CA THR A 51 11.49 -13.31 -22.99
C THR A 51 11.84 -14.61 -23.72
N GLY A 52 13.12 -14.89 -23.95
CA GLY A 52 13.58 -16.14 -24.53
C GLY A 52 13.21 -17.40 -23.73
N SER A 53 12.98 -17.28 -22.42
CA SER A 53 12.55 -18.39 -21.54
C SER A 53 11.04 -18.64 -21.55
N LEU A 54 10.23 -17.71 -22.08
CA LEU A 54 8.78 -17.79 -22.11
C LEU A 54 8.28 -18.68 -23.26
N SER A 55 7.08 -19.25 -23.09
CA SER A 55 6.35 -19.88 -24.20
C SER A 55 5.89 -18.84 -25.22
N GLU A 56 5.65 -19.25 -26.47
CA GLU A 56 5.18 -18.33 -27.52
C GLU A 56 3.86 -17.62 -27.17
N GLU A 57 2.95 -18.32 -26.49
CA GLU A 57 1.70 -17.73 -25.98
C GLU A 57 1.97 -16.62 -24.96
N LYS A 58 2.86 -16.86 -23.98
CA LYS A 58 3.24 -15.85 -22.97
C LYS A 58 3.98 -14.68 -23.61
N LYS A 59 4.81 -14.91 -24.63
CA LYS A 59 5.48 -13.84 -25.39
C LYS A 59 4.47 -12.97 -26.13
N LEU A 60 3.45 -13.57 -26.75
CA LEU A 60 2.42 -12.84 -27.49
C LEU A 60 1.58 -11.98 -26.54
N ASP A 61 1.11 -12.53 -25.42
CA ASP A 61 0.41 -11.77 -24.38
C ASP A 61 1.26 -10.61 -23.83
N LEU A 62 2.53 -10.87 -23.53
CA LEU A 62 3.46 -9.85 -23.04
C LEU A 62 3.63 -8.71 -24.05
N ASN A 63 3.82 -9.04 -25.33
CA ASN A 63 3.94 -8.05 -26.40
C ASN A 63 2.67 -7.22 -26.58
N GLU A 64 1.48 -7.83 -26.48
CA GLU A 64 0.20 -7.12 -26.53
C GLU A 64 0.04 -6.14 -25.36
N ARG A 65 0.37 -6.58 -24.14
CA ARG A 65 0.34 -5.71 -22.95
C ARG A 65 1.34 -4.56 -23.05
N ALA A 66 2.56 -4.84 -23.54
CA ALA A 66 3.59 -3.81 -23.75
C ALA A 66 3.16 -2.78 -24.81
N ASP A 67 2.57 -3.23 -25.94
CA ASP A 67 2.06 -2.35 -26.99
C ASP A 67 0.91 -1.46 -26.48
N LYS A 68 -0.01 -2.05 -25.69
CA LYS A 68 -1.10 -1.31 -25.05
C LYS A 68 -0.57 -0.24 -24.09
N LEU A 69 0.40 -0.57 -23.24
CA LEU A 69 1.05 0.37 -22.31
C LEU A 69 1.72 1.51 -23.09
N PHE A 70 2.54 1.18 -24.09
CA PHE A 70 3.24 2.15 -24.94
C PHE A 70 2.27 3.12 -25.63
N LYS A 71 1.22 2.60 -26.29
CA LYS A 71 0.21 3.43 -26.98
C LYS A 71 -0.54 4.33 -26.00
N ARG A 72 -0.93 3.82 -24.83
CA ARG A 72 -1.63 4.62 -23.81
C ARG A 72 -0.72 5.67 -23.18
N ALA A 73 0.55 5.38 -22.95
CA ALA A 73 1.52 6.34 -22.47
C ALA A 73 1.73 7.49 -23.47
N MET A 74 1.90 7.18 -24.75
CA MET A 74 2.00 8.18 -25.81
C MET A 74 0.76 9.08 -25.87
N ASN A 75 -0.43 8.48 -25.87
CA ASN A 75 -1.69 9.23 -25.91
C ASN A 75 -1.89 10.11 -24.67
N ASN A 76 -1.59 9.60 -23.47
CA ASN A 76 -1.70 10.36 -22.24
C ASN A 76 -0.72 11.53 -22.18
N HIS A 77 0.49 11.35 -22.72
CA HIS A 77 1.49 12.40 -22.80
C HIS A 77 1.05 13.51 -23.75
N VAL A 78 0.64 13.16 -24.98
CA VAL A 78 0.16 14.13 -25.99
C VAL A 78 -1.07 14.88 -25.49
N SER A 79 -1.98 14.20 -24.80
CA SER A 79 -3.21 14.80 -24.28
C SER A 79 -3.01 15.58 -22.98
N ASN A 80 -1.78 15.66 -22.46
CA ASN A 80 -1.47 16.28 -21.16
C ASN A 80 -2.40 15.78 -20.04
N SER A 81 -2.60 14.46 -19.99
CA SER A 81 -3.51 13.79 -19.06
C SER A 81 -3.21 14.13 -17.59
N SER A 82 -4.27 14.08 -16.76
CA SER A 82 -4.16 14.30 -15.32
C SER A 82 -3.38 13.19 -14.62
N GLU A 83 -2.87 13.48 -13.41
CA GLU A 83 -2.22 12.48 -12.53
C GLU A 83 -3.09 11.26 -12.31
N PHE A 84 -4.38 11.48 -12.00
CA PHE A 84 -5.37 10.42 -11.82
C PHE A 84 -5.50 9.51 -13.04
N ARG A 85 -5.42 10.06 -14.26
CA ARG A 85 -5.48 9.25 -15.48
C ARG A 85 -4.22 8.38 -15.66
N TRP A 86 -3.05 8.89 -15.29
CA TRP A 86 -1.83 8.08 -15.24
C TRP A 86 -1.91 6.97 -14.20
N GLU A 87 -2.46 7.26 -13.03
CA GLU A 87 -2.72 6.28 -11.97
C GLU A 87 -3.64 5.15 -12.46
N VAL A 88 -4.81 5.48 -13.03
CA VAL A 88 -5.75 4.48 -13.54
C VAL A 88 -5.14 3.65 -14.67
N CYS A 89 -4.38 4.26 -15.58
CA CYS A 89 -3.67 3.51 -16.62
C CYS A 89 -2.61 2.56 -16.03
N ALA A 90 -1.84 3.01 -15.04
CA ALA A 90 -0.87 2.16 -14.36
C ALA A 90 -1.51 0.91 -13.75
N TRP A 91 -2.66 1.07 -13.08
CA TRP A 91 -3.36 -0.06 -12.45
C TRP A 91 -3.74 -1.15 -13.45
N HIS A 92 -4.19 -0.77 -14.64
CA HIS A 92 -4.64 -1.72 -15.66
C HIS A 92 -3.53 -2.22 -16.59
N ASP A 93 -2.61 -1.34 -16.98
CA ASP A 93 -1.64 -1.61 -18.05
C ASP A 93 -0.30 -2.12 -17.51
N VAL A 94 0.07 -1.72 -16.30
CA VAL A 94 1.30 -2.18 -15.63
C VAL A 94 0.97 -3.28 -14.62
N PHE A 95 0.00 -3.04 -13.74
CA PHE A 95 -0.33 -3.96 -12.64
C PHE A 95 -1.51 -4.88 -12.94
N GLY A 96 -1.98 -4.95 -14.20
CA GLY A 96 -3.18 -5.70 -14.58
C GLY A 96 -3.18 -7.16 -14.10
N LEU A 97 -2.07 -7.90 -14.28
CA LEU A 97 -1.97 -9.28 -13.80
C LEU A 97 -2.10 -9.41 -12.28
N ILE A 98 -1.60 -8.44 -11.52
CA ILE A 98 -1.71 -8.43 -10.06
C ILE A 98 -3.12 -8.03 -9.64
N LEU A 99 -3.74 -7.09 -10.35
CA LEU A 99 -5.11 -6.64 -10.10
C LEU A 99 -6.12 -7.79 -10.32
N ASP A 100 -5.90 -8.58 -11.38
CA ASP A 100 -6.77 -9.68 -11.78
C ASP A 100 -6.48 -10.98 -11.02
N ASP A 101 -5.40 -11.05 -10.23
CA ASP A 101 -5.08 -12.21 -9.40
C ASP A 101 -5.99 -12.28 -8.16
N GLU A 102 -6.71 -13.39 -8.03
CA GLU A 102 -7.68 -13.56 -6.94
C GLU A 102 -7.04 -13.71 -5.55
N GLY A 103 -5.79 -14.14 -5.48
CA GLY A 103 -5.02 -14.27 -4.24
C GLY A 103 -4.35 -12.97 -3.79
N LEU A 104 -4.29 -11.97 -4.68
CA LEU A 104 -3.67 -10.68 -4.43
C LEU A 104 -4.72 -9.57 -4.39
N ARG A 105 -4.35 -8.43 -3.82
CA ARG A 105 -5.19 -7.24 -3.80
C ARG A 105 -4.33 -5.99 -3.98
N MET A 106 -4.88 -5.05 -4.74
CA MET A 106 -4.31 -3.73 -4.96
C MET A 106 -5.40 -2.69 -4.67
N ASP A 107 -5.07 -1.67 -3.88
CA ASP A 107 -5.99 -0.56 -3.57
C ASP A 107 -5.23 0.70 -3.13
N LYS A 108 -5.89 1.85 -3.24
CA LYS A 108 -5.41 3.15 -2.75
C LYS A 108 -5.72 3.28 -1.26
N ARG A 109 -4.83 2.77 -0.42
CA ARG A 109 -5.08 2.62 1.02
C ARG A 109 -4.10 3.41 1.88
N HIS A 110 -4.57 4.14 2.88
CA HIS A 110 -3.66 4.67 3.89
C HIS A 110 -3.09 3.60 4.81
N TYR A 111 -1.82 3.74 5.14
CA TYR A 111 -1.19 3.01 6.24
C TYR A 111 -0.96 3.92 7.45
N GLU A 112 -1.09 3.34 8.64
CA GLU A 112 -0.77 3.99 9.92
C GLU A 112 0.66 3.64 10.34
N PHE A 113 1.37 4.62 10.90
CA PHE A 113 2.72 4.42 11.42
C PHE A 113 2.99 5.29 12.65
N VAL A 114 3.94 4.86 13.48
CA VAL A 114 4.39 5.65 14.64
C VAL A 114 5.59 6.51 14.26
N GLU A 115 5.56 7.78 14.63
CA GLU A 115 6.69 8.71 14.47
C GLU A 115 6.85 9.57 15.73
N LYS A 116 8.10 9.87 16.10
CA LYS A 116 8.41 10.82 17.17
C LYS A 116 8.24 12.25 16.66
N ASP A 117 7.44 13.05 17.36
CA ASP A 117 7.30 14.48 17.08
C ASP A 117 8.59 15.25 17.44
N LYS A 118 8.65 16.55 17.10
CA LYS A 118 9.80 17.42 17.42
C LYS A 118 10.14 17.50 18.92
N LYS A 119 9.23 17.04 19.80
CA LYS A 119 9.39 17.01 21.25
C LYS A 119 9.69 15.59 21.76
N GLY A 120 10.01 14.65 20.86
CA GLY A 120 10.28 13.25 21.17
C GLY A 120 9.05 12.41 21.52
N ARG A 121 7.83 12.97 21.41
CA ARG A 121 6.60 12.24 21.78
C ARG A 121 6.12 11.40 20.61
N ARG A 122 5.74 10.16 20.88
CA ARG A 122 5.24 9.24 19.87
C ARG A 122 3.82 9.64 19.44
N THR A 123 3.62 9.72 18.13
CA THR A 123 2.34 10.08 17.52
C THR A 123 2.03 9.15 16.36
N VAL A 124 0.76 8.82 16.17
CA VAL A 124 0.31 8.01 15.03
C VAL A 124 0.06 8.93 13.84
N ARG A 125 0.72 8.65 12.73
CA ARG A 125 0.53 9.35 11.46
C ARG A 125 -0.02 8.41 10.41
N THR A 126 -0.50 9.00 9.32
CA THR A 126 -1.16 8.31 8.22
C THR A 126 -0.62 8.85 6.91
N ARG A 127 -0.35 7.97 5.94
CA ARG A 127 0.02 8.32 4.55
C ARG A 127 -0.80 7.47 3.60
N ILE A 128 -1.09 7.98 2.40
CA ILE A 128 -1.84 7.30 1.34
C ILE A 128 -0.92 7.22 0.11
N PRO A 129 -0.36 6.06 -0.24
CA PRO A 129 0.22 5.82 -1.56
C PRO A 129 -0.88 5.75 -2.62
N ASP A 130 -0.50 5.92 -3.88
CA ASP A 130 -1.42 5.76 -5.01
C ASP A 130 -1.85 4.31 -5.23
N ALA A 131 -1.00 3.33 -4.92
CA ALA A 131 -1.44 1.97 -4.71
C ALA A 131 -0.57 1.22 -3.69
N THR A 132 -1.22 0.35 -2.91
CA THR A 132 -0.57 -0.68 -2.11
C THR A 132 -0.98 -2.04 -2.66
N LEU A 133 -0.01 -2.92 -2.90
CA LEU A 133 -0.21 -4.27 -3.42
C LEU A 133 0.18 -5.27 -2.33
N GLY A 134 -0.74 -6.18 -1.99
CA GLY A 134 -0.56 -7.17 -0.93
C GLY A 134 -1.39 -8.42 -1.12
N LEU A 135 -1.41 -9.28 -0.10
CA LEU A 135 -2.18 -10.50 -0.09
C LEU A 135 -3.65 -10.21 0.24
N LYS A 136 -4.56 -10.97 -0.37
CA LYS A 136 -5.99 -10.95 -0.05
C LYS A 136 -6.27 -11.61 1.30
N THR A 137 -7.12 -11.01 2.12
CA THR A 137 -7.74 -11.70 3.27
C THR A 137 -9.14 -12.20 2.95
N TYR A 138 -9.54 -13.29 3.60
CA TYR A 138 -10.80 -13.98 3.30
C TYR A 138 -11.77 -13.95 4.47
N ASP A 139 -13.06 -13.86 4.19
CA ASP A 139 -14.10 -14.19 5.17
C ASP A 139 -14.49 -15.68 5.15
N ASP A 140 -15.32 -16.10 6.11
CA ASP A 140 -15.77 -17.49 6.22
C ASP A 140 -16.57 -17.96 5.01
N TYR A 141 -17.24 -17.04 4.30
CA TYR A 141 -18.02 -17.36 3.11
C TYR A 141 -17.09 -17.72 1.95
N GLU A 142 -16.07 -16.89 1.70
CA GLU A 142 -15.04 -17.11 0.69
C GLU A 142 -14.24 -18.39 0.97
N LEU A 143 -13.90 -18.67 2.23
CA LEU A 143 -13.18 -19.88 2.64
C LEU A 143 -14.02 -21.16 2.41
N LYS A 144 -15.33 -21.12 2.71
CA LYS A 144 -16.22 -22.30 2.60
C LYS A 144 -16.60 -22.65 1.17
N ARG A 145 -16.78 -21.63 0.30
CA ARG A 145 -17.12 -21.89 -1.11
C ARG A 145 -15.93 -22.39 -1.92
N GLY A 146 -14.71 -22.06 -1.50
CA GLY A 146 -13.51 -22.22 -2.34
C GLY A 146 -13.60 -21.40 -3.62
N HIS A 147 -12.52 -21.35 -4.39
CA HIS A 147 -12.61 -20.86 -5.76
C HIS A 147 -13.21 -21.97 -6.64
N VAL A 148 -14.45 -21.81 -7.09
CA VAL A 148 -15.00 -22.62 -8.18
C VAL A 148 -14.34 -22.11 -9.46
N TYR A 149 -13.17 -22.66 -9.79
CA TYR A 149 -12.57 -22.43 -11.09
C TYR A 149 -13.45 -23.09 -12.15
N GLU A 150 -14.07 -22.30 -13.02
CA GLU A 150 -14.46 -22.81 -14.33
C GLU A 150 -13.16 -23.08 -15.09
N ALA A 151 -12.62 -24.28 -14.88
CA ALA A 151 -11.41 -24.76 -15.52
C ALA A 151 -11.68 -24.89 -17.02
N LYS A 152 -11.41 -23.81 -17.78
CA LYS A 152 -11.22 -23.94 -19.22
C LYS A 152 -9.75 -23.94 -19.62
N ASP A 153 -8.84 -23.19 -18.99
CA ASP A 153 -7.50 -23.02 -19.60
C ASP A 153 -6.29 -22.83 -18.66
N ARG A 154 -6.04 -23.64 -17.61
CA ARG A 154 -4.67 -23.70 -17.00
C ARG A 154 -4.24 -25.07 -16.46
N LYS A 155 -3.07 -25.53 -16.91
CA LYS A 155 -2.26 -26.65 -16.37
C LYS A 155 -1.32 -26.21 -15.23
N GLU A 156 -1.62 -25.12 -14.52
CA GLU A 156 -0.82 -24.68 -13.36
C GLU A 156 -1.41 -25.24 -12.07
N ASP A 157 -0.54 -25.70 -11.18
CA ASP A 157 -0.88 -26.21 -9.84
C ASP A 157 -1.60 -25.11 -9.04
N SER A 158 -2.94 -25.17 -9.08
CA SER A 158 -3.85 -24.17 -8.52
C SER A 158 -3.89 -24.19 -6.99
N SER A 159 -3.19 -25.13 -6.35
CA SER A 159 -3.10 -25.26 -4.89
C SER A 159 -2.53 -24.00 -4.22
N SER A 160 -1.57 -23.32 -4.89
CA SER A 160 -0.96 -22.09 -4.40
C SER A 160 -1.86 -20.85 -4.51
N ARG A 161 -2.98 -20.92 -5.24
CA ARG A 161 -3.92 -19.81 -5.46
C ARG A 161 -5.24 -19.97 -4.69
N GLN A 162 -5.43 -21.07 -3.97
CA GLN A 162 -6.64 -21.28 -3.17
C GLN A 162 -6.68 -20.35 -1.95
N PRO A 163 -7.88 -20.02 -1.43
CA PRO A 163 -8.01 -19.30 -0.17
C PRO A 163 -7.33 -20.11 0.93
N ASP A 164 -6.56 -19.43 1.77
CA ASP A 164 -5.86 -20.07 2.89
C ASP A 164 -6.50 -19.58 4.20
N GLU A 165 -6.87 -20.52 5.06
CA GLU A 165 -7.49 -20.23 6.36
C GLU A 165 -6.62 -19.29 7.19
N ARG A 166 -5.28 -19.34 7.05
CA ARG A 166 -4.35 -18.46 7.77
C ARG A 166 -4.50 -16.99 7.41
N LEU A 167 -5.07 -16.69 6.25
CA LEU A 167 -5.46 -15.34 5.82
C LEU A 167 -6.94 -15.01 6.13
N SER A 168 -7.61 -15.82 6.96
CA SER A 168 -8.93 -15.51 7.49
C SER A 168 -8.92 -14.20 8.27
N LYS A 169 -9.87 -13.31 7.95
CA LYS A 169 -10.12 -12.07 8.71
C LYS A 169 -10.35 -12.35 10.19
N VAL A 170 -10.99 -13.47 10.52
CA VAL A 170 -11.26 -13.85 11.92
C VAL A 170 -9.96 -14.25 12.61
N LEU A 171 -9.19 -15.18 12.03
CA LEU A 171 -7.96 -15.67 12.65
C LEU A 171 -6.92 -14.57 12.81
N LEU A 172 -6.70 -13.77 11.78
CA LEU A 172 -5.78 -12.63 11.82
C LEU A 172 -6.15 -11.65 12.94
N ARG A 173 -7.45 -11.38 13.16
CA ARG A 173 -7.91 -10.47 14.21
C ARG A 173 -7.56 -11.02 15.59
N THR A 174 -7.78 -12.32 15.79
CA THR A 174 -7.43 -12.96 17.07
C THR A 174 -5.93 -12.93 17.36
N MET A 175 -5.08 -12.95 16.33
CA MET A 175 -3.63 -12.83 16.52
C MET A 175 -3.20 -11.42 16.92
N MET A 176 -4.00 -10.40 16.61
CA MET A 176 -3.72 -8.99 16.95
C MET A 176 -4.26 -8.57 18.32
N ASP A 177 -5.32 -9.21 18.81
CA ASP A 177 -6.05 -8.76 20.00
C ASP A 177 -5.27 -8.85 21.32
N ALA A 178 -4.05 -9.39 21.34
CA ALA A 178 -3.19 -9.40 22.53
C ALA A 178 -2.43 -8.06 22.63
N PRO A 179 -2.73 -7.18 23.60
CA PRO A 179 -2.15 -5.85 23.64
C PRO A 179 -0.63 -5.87 23.70
N ASP A 180 -0.03 -6.69 24.56
CA ASP A 180 1.42 -6.73 24.78
C ASP A 180 2.19 -7.64 23.80
N ARG A 181 1.50 -8.51 23.06
CA ARG A 181 2.12 -9.63 22.33
C ARG A 181 1.42 -10.04 21.03
N GLY A 182 0.51 -9.23 20.50
CA GLY A 182 -0.24 -9.52 19.28
C GLY A 182 0.63 -9.42 18.02
N LEU A 183 0.16 -9.90 16.87
CA LEU A 183 0.80 -9.64 15.58
C LEU A 183 0.67 -8.16 15.22
N ILE A 184 1.74 -7.51 14.78
CA ILE A 184 1.67 -6.14 14.25
C ILE A 184 1.28 -6.23 12.78
N VAL A 185 0.23 -5.50 12.42
CA VAL A 185 -0.16 -5.27 11.04
C VAL A 185 -0.44 -3.78 10.85
N ASP A 186 -0.75 -3.36 9.63
CA ASP A 186 -1.19 -1.99 9.36
C ASP A 186 -2.47 -1.70 10.17
N GLY A 187 -2.48 -0.58 10.93
CA GLY A 187 -3.59 -0.15 11.79
C GLY A 187 -4.91 0.17 11.07
N MET A 188 -4.92 0.04 9.74
CA MET A 188 -6.11 0.12 8.89
C MET A 188 -6.69 -1.25 8.48
N TRP A 189 -6.04 -2.34 8.89
CA TRP A 189 -6.47 -3.69 8.57
C TRP A 189 -7.85 -4.00 9.21
N GLY A 190 -8.68 -4.76 8.50
CA GLY A 190 -10.08 -4.98 8.84
C GLY A 190 -11.07 -3.97 8.24
N LYS A 191 -10.58 -2.87 7.64
CA LYS A 191 -11.38 -2.00 6.75
C LYS A 191 -11.18 -2.27 5.26
N THR A 192 -10.12 -3.00 4.94
CA THR A 192 -9.75 -3.41 3.58
C THR A 192 -9.24 -4.83 3.62
N ASP A 193 -9.25 -5.50 2.49
CA ASP A 193 -8.87 -6.91 2.38
C ASP A 193 -7.41 -7.12 1.96
N ILE A 194 -6.57 -6.10 2.12
CA ILE A 194 -5.12 -6.14 1.84
C ILE A 194 -4.34 -6.36 3.13
N ILE A 195 -3.40 -7.29 3.12
CA ILE A 195 -2.44 -7.49 4.20
C ILE A 195 -1.07 -7.91 3.65
N PHE A 196 -0.02 -7.78 4.48
CA PHE A 196 1.37 -8.13 4.14
C PHE A 196 1.81 -7.62 2.77
N PRO A 197 1.89 -6.29 2.59
CA PRO A 197 2.24 -5.69 1.31
C PRO A 197 3.57 -6.22 0.77
N PHE A 198 3.61 -6.46 -0.53
CA PHE A 198 4.84 -6.82 -1.25
C PHE A 198 5.27 -5.70 -2.21
N ALA A 199 4.37 -4.78 -2.56
CA ALA A 199 4.72 -3.62 -3.38
C ALA A 199 3.92 -2.35 -3.03
N VAL A 200 4.49 -1.21 -3.40
CA VAL A 200 3.86 0.12 -3.28
C VAL A 200 4.12 0.95 -4.53
N TYR A 201 3.16 1.76 -4.93
CA TYR A 201 3.25 2.63 -6.10
C TYR A 201 2.87 4.07 -5.75
N GLU A 202 3.64 5.01 -6.28
CA GLU A 202 3.39 6.45 -6.19
C GLU A 202 3.50 7.10 -7.57
N ALA A 203 2.46 7.80 -7.98
CA ALA A 203 2.37 8.52 -9.22
C ALA A 203 2.50 10.03 -8.98
N LYS A 204 3.18 10.72 -9.88
CA LYS A 204 3.18 12.18 -9.94
C LYS A 204 2.98 12.62 -11.37
N ARG A 205 2.35 13.78 -11.55
CA ARG A 205 2.15 14.34 -12.90
C ARG A 205 3.45 14.84 -13.52
N GLN A 206 4.30 15.51 -12.75
CA GLN A 206 5.44 16.27 -13.27
C GLN A 206 6.75 15.81 -12.65
N PHE A 207 7.82 15.86 -13.45
CA PHE A 207 9.17 15.50 -13.02
C PHE A 207 9.69 16.35 -11.85
N LYS A 208 9.22 17.60 -11.71
CA LYS A 208 9.58 18.45 -10.56
C LYS A 208 9.14 17.86 -9.21
N ASP A 209 8.12 17.01 -9.22
CA ASP A 209 7.54 16.37 -8.04
C ASP A 209 8.14 14.97 -7.82
N TYR A 210 9.12 14.56 -8.63
CA TYR A 210 9.79 13.26 -8.56
C TYR A 210 10.38 12.97 -7.17
N GLN A 211 11.05 13.97 -6.57
CA GLN A 211 11.58 13.83 -5.22
C GLN A 211 10.48 13.62 -4.16
N ALA A 212 9.28 14.15 -4.39
CA ALA A 212 8.15 13.90 -3.52
C ALA A 212 7.64 12.46 -3.66
N ALA A 213 7.67 11.88 -4.87
CA ALA A 213 7.37 10.47 -5.08
C ALA A 213 8.39 9.57 -4.36
N GLU A 214 9.70 9.82 -4.54
CA GLU A 214 10.78 9.09 -3.88
C GLU A 214 10.65 9.12 -2.35
N ASN A 215 10.41 10.30 -1.77
CA ASN A 215 10.25 10.43 -0.32
C ASN A 215 9.04 9.65 0.21
N GLN A 216 7.98 9.52 -0.60
CA GLN A 216 6.80 8.73 -0.24
C GLN A 216 7.07 7.23 -0.32
N ILE A 217 7.73 6.75 -1.37
CA ILE A 217 8.07 5.32 -1.48
C ILE A 217 9.11 4.92 -0.44
N TYR A 218 10.14 5.74 -0.16
CA TYR A 218 11.11 5.44 0.90
C TYR A 218 10.43 5.30 2.26
N HIS A 219 9.48 6.17 2.56
CA HIS A 219 8.71 6.07 3.78
C HIS A 219 7.86 4.79 3.83
N ALA A 220 7.19 4.45 2.72
CA ALA A 220 6.41 3.22 2.63
C ALA A 220 7.30 1.97 2.79
N CYS A 221 8.45 1.91 2.13
CA CYS A 221 9.44 0.84 2.28
C CYS A 221 9.85 0.64 3.73
N LYS A 222 10.23 1.73 4.44
CA LYS A 222 10.58 1.67 5.86
C LYS A 222 9.46 1.12 6.73
N THR A 223 8.20 1.41 6.39
CA THR A 223 7.03 1.04 7.19
C THR A 223 6.60 -0.40 6.90
N TYR A 224 6.49 -0.78 5.64
CA TYR A 224 6.02 -2.11 5.25
C TYR A 224 7.08 -3.19 5.48
N LEU A 225 8.37 -2.90 5.28
CA LEU A 225 9.43 -3.84 5.69
C LEU A 225 9.43 -4.04 7.20
N ALA A 226 9.15 -3.00 7.99
CA ALA A 226 9.02 -3.13 9.44
C ALA A 226 7.86 -4.04 9.83
N MET A 227 6.73 -3.98 9.10
CA MET A 227 5.62 -4.91 9.31
C MET A 227 6.00 -6.35 8.99
N LEU A 228 6.77 -6.58 7.91
CA LEU A 228 7.25 -7.91 7.55
C LEU A 228 8.30 -8.43 8.55
N ASP A 229 9.16 -7.56 9.07
CA ASP A 229 10.07 -7.88 10.17
C ASP A 229 9.29 -8.41 11.38
N ASP A 230 8.27 -7.67 11.81
CA ASP A 230 7.42 -8.05 12.95
C ASP A 230 6.72 -9.40 12.72
N LEU A 231 6.24 -9.66 11.50
CA LEU A 231 5.67 -10.98 11.14
C LEU A 231 6.72 -12.09 11.31
N ALA A 232 7.97 -11.82 10.95
CA ALA A 232 9.04 -12.80 10.91
C ALA A 232 9.70 -13.08 12.27
N ARG A 233 9.42 -12.27 13.30
CA ARG A 233 9.88 -12.48 14.69
C ARG A 233 9.18 -13.66 15.37
N ASP A 234 9.88 -14.33 16.29
CA ASP A 234 9.27 -15.38 17.11
C ASP A 234 8.21 -14.75 18.02
N PRO A 235 6.95 -15.20 17.93
CA PRO A 235 5.88 -14.62 18.73
C PRO A 235 6.04 -14.87 20.24
N ASN A 236 6.90 -15.81 20.66
CA ASN A 236 7.29 -16.06 22.05
C ASN A 236 8.49 -15.22 22.50
N ASN A 237 9.42 -14.93 21.59
CA ASN A 237 10.58 -14.09 21.83
C ASN A 237 10.84 -13.18 20.63
N VAL A 238 10.26 -11.99 20.67
CA VAL A 238 10.26 -11.06 19.52
C VAL A 238 11.63 -10.46 19.22
N ALA A 239 12.62 -10.67 20.09
CA ALA A 239 14.00 -10.34 19.81
C ALA A 239 14.61 -11.31 18.79
N GLU A 240 14.08 -12.51 18.66
CA GLU A 240 14.58 -13.54 17.77
C GLU A 240 13.72 -13.66 16.52
N TYR A 241 14.34 -14.11 15.45
CA TYR A 241 13.63 -14.53 14.25
C TYR A 241 13.10 -15.95 14.40
N GLN A 242 11.99 -16.27 13.74
CA GLN A 242 11.41 -17.63 13.78
C GLN A 242 12.35 -18.69 13.17
N THR A 243 13.09 -18.31 12.13
CA THR A 243 14.02 -19.18 11.39
C THR A 243 15.19 -18.37 10.84
N GLU A 244 16.23 -19.03 10.34
CA GLU A 244 17.38 -18.35 9.70
C GLU A 244 16.97 -17.55 8.43
N GLU A 245 15.96 -18.03 7.72
CA GLU A 245 15.41 -17.40 6.51
C GLU A 245 14.47 -16.23 6.81
N SER A 246 14.07 -16.03 8.06
CA SER A 246 13.09 -15.01 8.45
C SER A 246 13.56 -13.57 8.22
N SER A 247 14.86 -13.36 7.99
CA SER A 247 15.40 -12.06 7.60
C SER A 247 15.27 -11.75 6.10
N GLN A 248 14.85 -12.74 5.28
CA GLN A 248 14.80 -12.66 3.82
C GLN A 248 13.43 -12.15 3.31
N TYR A 249 12.96 -11.05 3.87
CA TYR A 249 11.79 -10.35 3.36
C TYR A 249 12.21 -9.13 2.54
N GLN A 250 11.44 -8.82 1.50
CA GLN A 250 11.66 -7.66 0.64
C GLN A 250 10.34 -6.99 0.27
N LEU A 251 10.45 -5.79 -0.28
CA LEU A 251 9.33 -5.01 -0.80
C LEU A 251 9.77 -4.37 -2.12
N PHE A 252 8.89 -4.35 -3.12
CA PHE A 252 9.10 -3.57 -4.33
C PHE A 252 8.48 -2.19 -4.18
N ALA A 253 9.05 -1.19 -4.84
CA ALA A 253 8.41 0.09 -4.97
C ALA A 253 8.48 0.58 -6.42
N PHE A 254 7.48 1.36 -6.79
CA PHE A 254 7.34 1.93 -8.12
C PHE A 254 7.06 3.41 -8.00
N THR A 255 7.75 4.22 -8.80
CA THR A 255 7.36 5.62 -9.00
C THR A 255 7.10 5.88 -10.46
N SER A 256 6.07 6.67 -10.76
CA SER A 256 5.89 7.24 -12.10
C SER A 256 5.82 8.76 -12.04
N CYS A 257 6.40 9.42 -13.05
CA CYS A 257 6.29 10.85 -13.31
C CYS A 257 5.81 11.04 -14.74
N GLY A 258 4.49 10.97 -14.94
CA GLY A 258 3.91 10.76 -16.27
C GLY A 258 4.38 9.42 -16.85
N PRO A 259 5.02 9.39 -18.04
CA PRO A 259 5.49 8.15 -18.64
C PRO A 259 6.88 7.70 -18.14
N TYR A 260 7.55 8.48 -17.31
CA TYR A 260 8.83 8.09 -16.75
C TYR A 260 8.62 7.22 -15.51
N TRP A 261 9.25 6.05 -15.47
CA TRP A 261 9.11 5.08 -14.40
C TRP A 261 10.45 4.75 -13.77
N GLU A 262 10.40 4.45 -12.47
CA GLU A 262 11.52 3.87 -11.72
C GLU A 262 11.02 2.75 -10.82
N VAL A 263 11.77 1.65 -10.78
CA VAL A 263 11.49 0.45 -9.99
C VAL A 263 12.57 0.27 -8.95
N TYR A 264 12.14 0.01 -7.73
CA TYR A 264 13.01 -0.16 -6.58
C TYR A 264 12.78 -1.51 -5.91
N ILE A 265 13.83 -2.00 -5.26
CA ILE A 265 13.76 -3.10 -4.31
C ILE A 265 14.20 -2.59 -2.95
N ALA A 266 13.46 -2.95 -1.92
CA ALA A 266 13.79 -2.63 -0.54
C ALA A 266 13.91 -3.90 0.30
N TRP A 267 14.92 -3.95 1.17
CA TRP A 267 15.16 -5.08 2.08
C TRP A 267 15.77 -4.59 3.41
N ASN A 268 15.73 -5.46 4.42
CA ASN A 268 16.46 -5.21 5.66
C ASN A 268 17.94 -5.61 5.50
N PHE A 269 18.84 -4.66 5.77
CA PHE A 269 20.26 -4.91 5.89
C PHE A 269 20.81 -4.30 7.19
N LEU A 270 21.32 -5.15 8.09
CA LEU A 270 21.90 -4.72 9.38
C LEU A 270 20.99 -3.79 10.20
N ASP A 271 19.70 -4.12 10.24
CA ASP A 271 18.62 -3.36 10.90
C ASP A 271 18.37 -1.97 10.29
N SER A 272 18.68 -1.84 8.99
CA SER A 272 18.35 -0.65 8.20
C SER A 272 17.52 -1.03 6.99
N CYS A 273 16.58 -0.14 6.63
CA CYS A 273 15.87 -0.25 5.37
C CYS A 273 16.82 0.18 4.26
N THR A 274 17.24 -0.76 3.41
CA THR A 274 17.99 -0.45 2.20
C THR A 274 17.02 -0.42 1.04
N VAL A 275 17.09 0.64 0.22
CA VAL A 275 16.29 0.80 -1.01
C VAL A 275 17.26 0.99 -2.16
N GLU A 276 17.16 0.15 -3.17
CA GLU A 276 17.95 0.21 -4.39
C GLU A 276 17.05 0.44 -5.60
N SER A 277 17.43 1.42 -6.43
CA SER A 277 16.85 1.56 -7.76
C SER A 277 17.44 0.52 -8.70
N ILE A 278 16.59 -0.32 -9.28
CA ILE A 278 17.02 -1.43 -10.14
C ILE A 278 16.74 -1.17 -11.62
N TRP A 279 15.78 -0.32 -11.95
CA TRP A 279 15.42 -0.04 -13.33
C TRP A 279 14.74 1.33 -13.45
N VAL A 280 15.01 2.01 -14.56
CA VAL A 280 14.37 3.27 -14.95
C VAL A 280 14.10 3.21 -16.46
N GLY A 281 12.96 3.76 -16.89
CA GLY A 281 12.66 3.90 -18.31
C GLY A 281 11.50 4.85 -18.59
N ASP A 282 11.45 5.35 -19.82
CA ASP A 282 10.30 6.10 -20.33
C ASP A 282 9.42 5.16 -21.15
N VAL A 283 8.23 4.82 -20.66
CA VAL A 283 7.34 3.85 -21.33
C VAL A 283 6.68 4.39 -22.61
N LYS A 284 7.02 5.61 -23.03
CA LYS A 284 6.83 6.06 -24.42
C LYS A 284 7.79 5.39 -25.40
N GLU A 285 8.77 4.64 -24.93
CA GLU A 285 9.61 3.77 -25.75
C GLU A 285 9.09 2.34 -25.58
N PHE A 286 8.85 1.64 -26.70
CA PHE A 286 8.29 0.30 -26.66
C PHE A 286 9.16 -0.67 -25.86
N ASP A 287 10.49 -0.59 -26.02
CA ASP A 287 11.44 -1.43 -25.29
C ASP A 287 11.37 -1.20 -23.77
N CYS A 288 11.20 0.05 -23.34
CA CYS A 288 11.00 0.39 -21.92
C CYS A 288 9.63 -0.10 -21.40
N ALA A 289 8.57 0.01 -22.20
CA ALA A 289 7.26 -0.54 -21.86
C ALA A 289 7.32 -2.07 -21.70
N CYS A 290 7.98 -2.75 -22.64
CA CYS A 290 8.22 -4.19 -22.60
C CYS A 290 9.04 -4.60 -21.37
N ALA A 291 10.13 -3.86 -21.07
CA ALA A 291 10.94 -4.09 -19.89
C ALA A 291 10.16 -3.97 -18.58
N LEU A 292 9.34 -2.92 -18.44
CA LEU A 292 8.52 -2.73 -17.24
C LEU A 292 7.51 -3.86 -17.06
N VAL A 293 6.85 -4.28 -18.15
CA VAL A 293 5.92 -5.42 -18.11
C VAL A 293 6.65 -6.71 -17.70
N CYS A 294 7.83 -6.99 -18.28
CA CYS A 294 8.65 -8.15 -17.89
C CYS A 294 9.03 -8.12 -16.40
N ILE A 295 9.37 -6.94 -15.87
CA ILE A 295 9.73 -6.77 -14.46
C ILE A 295 8.53 -7.09 -13.55
N VAL A 296 7.34 -6.57 -13.90
CA VAL A 296 6.13 -6.78 -13.10
C VAL A 296 5.66 -8.24 -13.15
N ASP A 297 5.76 -8.90 -14.30
CA ASP A 297 5.44 -10.32 -14.44
C ASP A 297 6.34 -11.19 -13.53
N GLN A 298 7.64 -10.89 -13.48
CA GLN A 298 8.58 -11.57 -12.59
C GLN A 298 8.30 -11.29 -11.11
N ILE A 299 7.87 -10.07 -10.76
CA ILE A 299 7.44 -9.73 -9.40
C ILE A 299 6.17 -10.49 -9.03
N HIS A 300 5.20 -10.59 -9.93
CA HIS A 300 3.97 -11.37 -9.73
C HIS A 300 4.29 -12.84 -9.46
N GLU A 301 5.17 -13.44 -10.26
CA GLU A 301 5.65 -14.82 -10.05
C GLU A 301 6.38 -14.98 -8.72
N TYR A 302 7.28 -14.04 -8.37
CA TYR A 302 7.96 -14.03 -7.08
C TYR A 302 6.96 -14.00 -5.91
N VAL A 303 5.93 -13.18 -6.00
CA VAL A 303 4.95 -13.02 -4.92
C VAL A 303 4.20 -14.33 -4.67
N ILE A 304 3.78 -15.01 -5.73
CA ILE A 304 3.06 -16.29 -5.63
C ILE A 304 3.97 -17.37 -5.04
N ASN A 305 5.22 -17.46 -5.51
CA ASN A 305 6.11 -18.58 -5.22
C ASN A 305 6.99 -18.38 -3.97
N HIS A 306 7.18 -17.14 -3.52
CA HIS A 306 8.10 -16.82 -2.42
C HIS A 306 7.44 -15.96 -1.34
N HIS A 307 6.88 -14.80 -1.68
CA HIS A 307 6.32 -13.89 -0.66
C HIS A 307 5.11 -14.51 0.07
N ARG A 308 4.14 -15.06 -0.67
CA ARG A 308 2.96 -15.70 -0.07
C ARG A 308 3.37 -16.89 0.79
N PRO A 309 4.18 -17.88 0.33
CA PRO A 309 4.69 -18.95 1.19
C PRO A 309 5.47 -18.46 2.40
N PHE A 310 6.30 -17.42 2.25
CA PHE A 310 6.99 -16.77 3.37
C PHE A 310 5.98 -16.29 4.42
N VAL A 311 4.96 -15.54 4.01
CA VAL A 311 3.93 -15.04 4.94
C VAL A 311 3.19 -16.19 5.63
N MET A 312 2.77 -17.20 4.87
CA MET A 312 2.06 -18.36 5.41
C MET A 312 2.87 -19.12 6.46
N LYS A 313 4.15 -19.38 6.16
CA LYS A 313 5.10 -20.04 7.07
C LYS A 313 5.21 -19.30 8.39
N HIS A 314 5.28 -17.97 8.36
CA HIS A 314 5.45 -17.17 9.56
C HIS A 314 4.14 -17.00 10.35
N LEU A 315 2.99 -16.86 9.67
CA LEU A 315 1.67 -16.83 10.32
C LEU A 315 1.39 -18.10 11.13
N GLU A 316 1.89 -19.24 10.69
CA GLU A 316 1.77 -20.52 11.38
C GLU A 316 2.26 -20.46 12.84
N ALA A 317 3.39 -19.79 13.09
CA ALA A 317 3.94 -19.63 14.44
C ALA A 317 3.02 -18.77 15.32
N TRP A 318 2.50 -17.67 14.76
CA TRP A 318 1.56 -16.77 15.43
C TRP A 318 0.26 -17.49 15.81
N LEU A 319 -0.28 -18.30 14.89
CA LEU A 319 -1.47 -19.11 15.12
C LEU A 319 -1.26 -20.16 16.21
N ARG A 320 -0.13 -20.89 16.18
CA ARG A 320 0.21 -21.88 17.21
C ARG A 320 0.29 -21.27 18.59
N ARG A 321 0.90 -20.08 18.71
CA ARG A 321 0.95 -19.36 19.99
C ARG A 321 -0.45 -18.98 20.46
N ARG A 322 -1.28 -18.41 19.58
CA ARG A 322 -2.65 -18.01 19.95
C ARG A 322 -3.47 -19.19 20.46
N ARG A 323 -3.37 -20.35 19.80
CA ARG A 323 -4.05 -21.59 20.20
C ARG A 323 -3.61 -22.12 21.57
N LYS A 324 -2.39 -21.83 22.02
CA LYS A 324 -1.86 -22.21 23.34
C LYS A 324 -2.23 -21.25 24.48
N SER A 325 -2.84 -20.09 24.17
CA SER A 325 -3.23 -19.11 25.19
C SER A 325 -4.38 -19.63 26.06
N PRO A 326 -4.36 -19.45 27.39
CA PRO A 326 -5.35 -20.01 28.33
C PRO A 326 -6.78 -19.47 28.16
N ASN A 327 -6.97 -18.43 27.34
CA ASN A 327 -8.26 -18.02 26.81
C ASN A 327 -8.33 -18.34 25.31
N PRO A 328 -8.45 -19.63 24.91
CA PRO A 328 -8.81 -19.94 23.53
C PRO A 328 -10.17 -19.28 23.25
N PRO A 329 -10.43 -18.75 22.05
CA PRO A 329 -11.75 -18.23 21.72
C PRO A 329 -12.77 -19.33 22.01
N GLY A 330 -13.63 -19.09 23.00
CA GLY A 330 -14.79 -19.94 23.26
C GLY A 330 -15.54 -20.08 21.95
N SER A 331 -15.79 -21.34 21.57
CA SER A 331 -16.56 -21.81 20.43
C SER A 331 -16.91 -20.75 19.38
N LEU A 332 -16.32 -20.89 18.18
CA LEU A 332 -16.61 -20.16 16.93
C LEU A 332 -18.11 -20.09 16.55
N THR A 333 -19.02 -20.67 17.33
CA THR A 333 -20.46 -20.68 17.10
C THR A 333 -21.19 -19.40 17.47
N HIS A 334 -20.66 -18.50 18.31
CA HIS A 334 -21.45 -17.34 18.80
C HIS A 334 -21.27 -16.02 18.04
N LEU A 335 -20.33 -15.92 17.09
CA LEU A 335 -20.15 -14.70 16.28
C LEU A 335 -20.89 -14.76 14.94
N ALA A 336 -21.23 -15.95 14.43
CA ALA A 336 -22.00 -16.12 13.20
C ALA A 336 -23.47 -15.67 13.34
N ASP A 337 -24.04 -15.80 14.54
CA ASP A 337 -25.46 -15.46 14.79
C ASP A 337 -25.71 -13.95 14.87
N ALA A 338 -24.68 -13.13 15.11
CA ALA A 338 -24.81 -11.67 15.18
C ALA A 338 -24.85 -10.99 13.80
N GLU A 339 -24.38 -11.65 12.75
CA GLU A 339 -24.41 -11.12 11.37
C GLU A 339 -25.62 -11.64 10.57
N ALA A 340 -26.20 -12.79 10.94
CA ALA A 340 -27.37 -13.36 10.27
C ALA A 340 -28.69 -12.57 10.51
N SER A 341 -28.78 -11.75 11.57
CA SER A 341 -30.00 -10.98 11.88
C SER A 341 -30.08 -9.59 11.22
N LYS A 342 -29.18 -9.23 10.29
CA LYS A 342 -29.20 -7.90 9.63
C LYS A 342 -29.66 -7.88 8.18
N ASN A 343 -30.14 -8.99 7.63
CA ASN A 343 -30.75 -9.02 6.30
C ASN A 343 -32.27 -8.95 6.38
N THR A 344 -32.80 -7.74 6.54
CA THR A 344 -34.15 -7.38 6.05
C THR A 344 -34.18 -5.95 5.52
N SER A 345 -34.66 -5.83 4.28
CA SER A 345 -35.16 -4.62 3.61
C SER A 345 -34.14 -3.59 3.10
N TYR A 346 -33.65 -3.80 1.88
CA TYR A 346 -33.24 -2.71 0.99
C TYR A 346 -34.48 -2.03 0.42
N THR A 347 -34.71 -0.77 0.82
CA THR A 347 -35.38 0.22 -0.04
C THR A 347 -34.48 1.44 -0.11
N ASN A 348 -34.17 1.85 -1.34
CA ASN A 348 -33.46 3.08 -1.67
C ASN A 348 -34.16 4.28 -1.02
N ASP A 349 -33.38 5.18 -0.42
CA ASP A 349 -33.52 6.60 -0.70
C ASP A 349 -32.26 7.38 -0.29
N TYR A 350 -31.81 8.21 -1.22
CA TYR A 350 -30.77 9.22 -1.02
C TYR A 350 -31.29 10.28 -0.06
N LEU A 351 -30.60 10.52 1.06
CA LEU A 351 -30.45 11.84 1.66
C LEU A 351 -29.40 11.83 2.78
N THR A 352 -28.61 12.90 2.77
CA THR A 352 -27.61 13.29 3.75
C THR A 352 -28.15 13.37 5.17
N SER A 353 -27.53 12.68 6.13
CA SER A 353 -27.60 13.03 7.56
C SER A 353 -26.35 12.56 8.30
N ASP A 354 -25.77 13.48 9.07
CA ASP A 354 -24.91 13.18 10.21
C ASP A 354 -25.60 12.16 11.10
N ASP A 355 -24.94 11.05 11.45
CA ASP A 355 -25.39 10.21 12.55
C ASP A 355 -24.24 9.73 13.43
N SER A 356 -24.27 10.23 14.66
CA SER A 356 -23.47 9.83 15.79
C SER A 356 -24.06 8.57 16.43
N GLY A 357 -23.88 7.43 15.75
CA GLY A 357 -24.26 6.12 16.29
C GLY A 357 -23.27 5.64 17.36
N SER A 358 -23.66 5.80 18.63
CA SER A 358 -22.99 5.23 19.80
C SER A 358 -23.03 3.69 19.73
N PHE A 359 -21.87 3.08 19.53
CA PHE A 359 -21.68 1.63 19.57
C PHE A 359 -21.66 1.18 21.05
N GLN A 360 -22.81 0.76 21.59
CA GLN A 360 -22.84 0.11 22.90
C GLN A 360 -22.27 -1.31 22.75
N SER A 361 -21.00 -1.44 23.10
CA SER A 361 -20.28 -2.69 23.28
C SER A 361 -20.93 -3.50 24.39
N VAL A 362 -21.23 -4.77 24.08
CA VAL A 362 -21.48 -5.82 25.07
C VAL A 362 -20.18 -5.99 25.85
N PHE A 363 -20.20 -5.55 27.10
CA PHE A 363 -19.03 -5.47 27.99
C PHE A 363 -18.52 -6.86 28.38
N ARG A 364 -17.28 -7.18 27.98
CA ARG A 364 -16.37 -7.93 28.85
C ARG A 364 -15.70 -6.92 29.79
N PRO A 365 -15.82 -7.06 31.12
CA PRO A 365 -15.05 -6.22 32.02
C PRO A 365 -13.60 -6.74 32.07
N PHE A 366 -12.64 -5.81 32.11
CA PHE A 366 -11.19 -5.99 32.26
C PHE A 366 -10.39 -6.39 31.00
N SER A 367 -10.13 -5.41 30.15
CA SER A 367 -8.75 -5.00 29.84
C SER A 367 -8.75 -3.52 29.47
N GLU A 368 -7.80 -2.74 29.98
CA GLU A 368 -7.58 -1.38 29.50
C GLU A 368 -7.59 -1.36 27.97
N GLU A 369 -8.34 -0.41 27.38
CA GLU A 369 -8.30 -0.22 25.93
C GLU A 369 -6.85 -0.20 25.45
N PRO A 370 -6.51 -0.95 24.38
CA PRO A 370 -5.14 -1.03 23.90
C PRO A 370 -4.55 0.38 23.70
N GLU A 371 -3.28 0.58 24.10
CA GLU A 371 -2.61 1.88 24.02
C GLU A 371 -2.70 2.53 22.63
N TRP A 372 -2.77 1.69 21.59
CA TRP A 372 -2.97 2.11 20.20
C TRP A 372 -4.29 2.80 19.94
N LEU A 373 -5.36 2.29 20.52
CA LEU A 373 -6.68 2.87 20.39
C LEU A 373 -6.70 4.23 21.10
N ARG A 374 -6.14 4.30 22.32
CA ARG A 374 -5.96 5.55 23.08
C ARG A 374 -5.11 6.59 22.32
N LEU A 375 -3.98 6.19 21.74
CA LEU A 375 -3.11 7.04 20.92
C LEU A 375 -3.81 7.51 19.64
N LYS A 376 -4.58 6.63 18.99
CA LYS A 376 -5.38 6.92 17.80
C LYS A 376 -6.47 7.92 18.11
N GLU A 377 -7.20 7.75 19.21
CA GLU A 377 -8.21 8.69 19.69
C GLU A 377 -7.62 10.04 20.06
N LYS A 378 -6.51 10.06 20.81
CA LYS A 378 -5.77 11.27 21.16
C LYS A 378 -5.30 12.02 19.91
N THR A 379 -4.82 11.29 18.90
CA THR A 379 -4.41 11.84 17.60
C THR A 379 -5.62 12.39 16.83
N LYS A 380 -6.73 11.64 16.78
CA LYS A 380 -8.00 12.05 16.14
C LYS A 380 -8.54 13.33 16.77
N LEU A 381 -8.54 13.42 18.10
CA LEU A 381 -8.91 14.63 18.85
C LEU A 381 -7.97 15.79 18.54
N SER A 382 -6.66 15.56 18.50
CA SER A 382 -5.67 16.59 18.14
C SER A 382 -5.89 17.12 16.71
N ARG A 383 -6.15 16.25 15.73
CA ARG A 383 -6.47 16.62 14.34
C ARG A 383 -7.77 17.43 14.27
N LYS A 384 -8.84 16.99 14.95
CA LYS A 384 -10.10 17.73 15.05
C LYS A 384 -9.90 19.11 15.67
N ARG A 385 -9.09 19.23 16.72
CA ARG A 385 -8.78 20.51 17.36
C ARG A 385 -8.02 21.44 16.42
N LYS A 386 -6.96 20.97 15.77
CA LYS A 386 -6.22 21.75 14.76
C LYS A 386 -7.12 22.20 13.62
N ALA A 387 -7.96 21.31 13.08
CA ALA A 387 -8.91 21.67 12.02
C ALA A 387 -9.91 22.75 12.48
N ARG A 388 -10.39 22.68 13.74
CA ARG A 388 -11.24 23.71 14.33
C ARG A 388 -10.49 25.03 14.50
N GLU A 389 -9.25 25.01 15.00
CA GLU A 389 -8.38 26.18 15.13
C GLU A 389 -8.14 26.85 13.77
N THR A 390 -7.84 26.07 12.72
CA THR A 390 -7.71 26.58 11.34
C THR A 390 -9.01 27.18 10.82
N ARG A 391 -10.16 26.53 11.04
CA ARG A 391 -11.47 27.10 10.64
C ARG A 391 -11.77 28.41 11.35
N VAL A 392 -11.46 28.52 12.65
CA VAL A 392 -11.63 29.76 13.42
C VAL A 392 -10.68 30.85 12.92
N HIS A 393 -9.42 30.51 12.65
CA HIS A 393 -8.44 31.43 12.09
C HIS A 393 -8.87 31.94 10.71
N ASN A 394 -9.30 31.06 9.81
CA ASN A 394 -9.79 31.43 8.48
C ASN A 394 -11.08 32.27 8.55
N ARG A 395 -11.98 31.99 9.50
CA ARG A 395 -13.14 32.87 9.75
C ARG A 395 -12.69 34.27 10.19
N LYS A 396 -11.76 34.38 11.14
CA LYS A 396 -11.23 35.69 11.59
C LYS A 396 -10.57 36.47 10.46
N LEU A 397 -9.80 35.79 9.60
CA LEU A 397 -9.22 36.40 8.40
C LEU A 397 -10.32 36.90 7.44
N GLY A 398 -11.37 36.10 7.21
CA GLY A 398 -12.52 36.50 6.39
C GLY A 398 -13.32 37.67 6.95
N TYR A 399 -13.43 37.79 8.28
CA TYR A 399 -14.06 38.95 8.92
C TYR A 399 -13.24 40.24 8.76
N HIS A 400 -11.90 40.16 8.70
CA HIS A 400 -11.07 41.33 8.42
C HIS A 400 -11.13 41.80 6.96
N THR A 401 -11.39 40.90 6.01
CA THR A 401 -11.61 41.29 4.61
C THR A 401 -12.99 41.93 4.37
N GLN A 402 -14.01 41.59 5.17
CA GLN A 402 -15.34 42.22 5.07
C GLN A 402 -15.48 43.51 5.89
N THR A 403 -14.75 43.67 6.99
CA THR A 403 -14.82 44.89 7.83
C THR A 403 -13.92 46.04 7.35
N GLY A 404 -13.08 45.80 6.33
CA GLY A 404 -12.27 46.83 5.67
C GLY A 404 -12.83 47.37 4.35
N SER A 405 -14.02 46.92 3.91
CA SER A 405 -14.60 47.29 2.61
C SER A 405 -16.01 47.86 2.73
N SER A 406 -16.25 48.75 3.70
CA SER A 406 -17.47 49.58 3.72
C SER A 406 -17.23 51.04 3.38
N ASP A 407 -16.08 51.41 2.80
CA ASP A 407 -15.90 52.75 2.25
C ASP A 407 -14.96 52.76 1.04
N LYS A 408 -15.52 53.23 -0.08
CA LYS A 408 -14.87 53.58 -1.36
C LYS A 408 -14.50 52.39 -2.27
N VAL A 409 -15.29 52.17 -3.32
CA VAL A 409 -15.05 52.73 -4.67
C VAL A 409 -16.11 52.16 -5.64
N LYS A 410 -17.00 53.03 -6.13
CA LYS A 410 -17.70 52.86 -7.40
C LYS A 410 -16.69 52.95 -8.54
N ARG A 411 -16.27 51.84 -9.14
CA ARG A 411 -15.72 51.72 -10.52
C ARG A 411 -16.00 50.26 -10.92
N GLY A 412 -16.93 49.96 -11.79
CA GLY A 412 -16.90 50.28 -13.21
C GLY A 412 -16.99 48.93 -13.93
N PHE A 413 -18.22 48.51 -14.23
CA PHE A 413 -18.46 47.42 -15.19
C PHE A 413 -18.06 47.96 -16.57
N GLY A 414 -16.95 47.46 -17.10
CA GLY A 414 -16.44 47.81 -18.42
C GLY A 414 -15.34 46.85 -18.85
N ASP A 415 -15.51 46.31 -20.04
CA ASP A 415 -14.51 45.60 -20.86
C ASP A 415 -14.19 44.13 -20.57
N VAL A 416 -15.19 43.30 -20.88
CA VAL A 416 -14.99 41.96 -21.47
C VAL A 416 -14.90 42.02 -23.01
N ALA A 417 -15.22 43.16 -23.64
CA ALA A 417 -15.23 43.31 -25.09
C ALA A 417 -13.86 43.63 -25.73
N GLU A 418 -12.88 44.14 -24.96
CA GLU A 418 -11.60 44.60 -25.53
C GLU A 418 -10.54 43.48 -25.67
N LYS A 419 -10.73 42.33 -25.01
CA LYS A 419 -9.79 41.19 -25.11
C LYS A 419 -10.06 40.25 -26.28
N GLU A 420 -11.23 40.31 -26.92
CA GLU A 420 -11.52 39.54 -28.15
C GLU A 420 -11.05 40.24 -29.44
N ALA A 421 -10.81 41.56 -29.41
CA ALA A 421 -10.35 42.31 -30.58
C ALA A 421 -8.84 42.17 -30.86
N VAL A 422 -8.03 41.86 -29.82
CA VAL A 422 -6.57 41.71 -29.96
C VAL A 422 -6.19 40.34 -30.53
N ILE A 423 -6.99 39.29 -30.28
CA ILE A 423 -6.72 37.94 -30.80
C ILE A 423 -7.06 37.82 -32.30
N LYS A 424 -7.97 38.65 -32.83
CA LYS A 424 -8.29 38.67 -34.27
C LYS A 424 -7.29 39.44 -35.16
N ARG A 425 -6.31 40.15 -34.59
CA ARG A 425 -5.27 40.88 -35.36
C ARG A 425 -3.93 40.16 -35.49
N VAL A 426 -3.78 38.98 -34.90
CA VAL A 426 -2.53 38.17 -35.00
C VAL A 426 -2.72 36.96 -35.95
N LEU A 427 -3.91 36.77 -36.51
CA LEU A 427 -4.24 35.67 -37.43
C LEU A 427 -4.76 36.13 -38.80
N GLN A 428 -4.39 37.34 -39.21
CA GLN A 428 -4.38 37.82 -40.60
C GLN A 428 -3.00 38.37 -40.89
#